data_AF-I4YRD0-F1
#
_entry.id   AF-I4YRD0-F1
#
_cell.length_a   1.000
_cell.length_b   1.000
_cell.length_c   1.000
_cell.angle_alpha   90.00
_cell.angle_beta   90.00
_cell.angle_gamma   90.00
#
_symmetry.space_group_name_H-M   'P 1'
#
loop_
_entity.id
_entity.type
_entity.pdbx_description
1 polymer ?
#
loop_
_entity_poly.entity_id
_entity_poly.type
_entity_poly.pdbx_seq_one_letter_code
_entity_poly.pdbx_strand_id
1 'polypeptide(L)' 'MMLGIPYVLFVLEFCLVVLIFINSKNLLMFLLVIPVHAIAYILTVRDARFMDIVLVRFGRCPFTRNRRFWGGDSYSP' A
#
# COMPACT_ATOMS: atom_id res chain seq x y z
N MET A 1 -9.08 -11.72 4.73
CA MET A 1 -9.00 -11.48 3.27
C MET A 1 -10.39 -11.19 2.75
N MET A 2 -10.52 -10.32 1.76
CA MET A 2 -11.78 -9.99 1.07
C MET A 2 -11.51 -9.85 -0.42
N LEU A 3 -12.38 -10.44 -1.25
CA LEU A 3 -12.26 -10.44 -2.72
C LEU A 3 -10.85 -10.83 -3.22
N GLY A 4 -10.16 -11.74 -2.53
CA GLY A 4 -8.82 -12.21 -2.91
C GLY A 4 -7.65 -11.33 -2.46
N ILE A 5 -7.90 -10.24 -1.74
CA ILE A 5 -6.88 -9.29 -1.26
C ILE A 5 -6.86 -9.25 0.29
N PRO A 6 -5.73 -8.97 0.96
CA PRO A 6 -5.66 -8.69 2.40
C PRO A 6 -6.63 -7.59 2.82
N TYR A 7 -7.24 -7.75 4.00
CA TYR A 7 -8.28 -6.83 4.50
C TYR A 7 -7.79 -5.38 4.59
N VAL A 8 -6.53 -5.18 4.99
CA VAL A 8 -5.92 -3.84 5.11
C VAL A 8 -5.86 -3.13 3.74
N LEU A 9 -5.50 -3.85 2.67
CA LEU A 9 -5.49 -3.29 1.31
C LEU A 9 -6.89 -2.99 0.81
N PHE A 10 -7.84 -3.88 1.09
CA PHE A 10 -9.25 -3.68 0.74
C PHE A 10 -9.82 -2.41 1.39
N VAL A 11 -9.50 -2.14 2.66
CA VAL A 11 -9.93 -0.88 3.30
C VAL A 11 -9.22 0.32 2.67
N LEU A 12 -7.92 0.22 2.40
CA LEU A 12 -7.13 1.30 1.80
C LEU A 12 -7.61 1.69 0.40
N GLU A 13 -7.93 0.72 -0.47
CA GLU A 13 -8.44 1.00 -1.82
C GLU A 13 -9.77 1.76 -1.77
N PHE A 14 -10.69 1.38 -0.88
CA PHE A 14 -11.97 2.05 -0.72
C PHE A 14 -11.79 3.45 -0.14
N CYS A 15 -10.94 3.62 0.87
CA CYS A 15 -10.60 4.93 1.40
C CYS A 15 -10.01 5.85 0.31
N LEU A 16 -9.10 5.33 -0.51
CA LEU A 16 -8.47 6.08 -1.61
C LEU A 16 -9.52 6.53 -2.62
N VAL A 17 -10.39 5.63 -3.10
CA VAL A 17 -11.42 5.99 -4.08
C VAL A 17 -12.42 6.99 -3.51
N VAL A 18 -12.84 6.83 -2.25
CA VAL A 18 -13.74 7.78 -1.58
C VAL A 18 -13.09 9.16 -1.46
N LEU A 19 -11.80 9.24 -1.11
CA LEU A 19 -11.07 10.52 -1.05
C LEU A 19 -11.02 11.22 -2.42
N ILE A 20 -10.76 10.47 -3.50
CA ILE A 20 -10.77 11.00 -4.87
C ILE A 20 -12.18 11.46 -5.26
N PHE A 21 -13.21 10.70 -4.91
CA PHE A 21 -14.60 11.07 -5.13
C PHE A 21 -14.97 12.38 -4.42
N ILE A 22 -14.63 12.53 -3.14
CA ILE A 22 -14.92 13.75 -2.36
C ILE A 22 -14.22 14.97 -2.97
N ASN A 23 -12.97 14.80 -3.42
CA ASN A 23 -12.20 15.90 -4.00
C ASN A 23 -12.73 16.32 -5.39
N SER A 24 -13.04 15.36 -6.25
CA SER A 24 -13.52 15.60 -7.62
C SER A 24 -15.02 15.90 -7.71
N LYS A 25 -15.81 15.48 -6.70
CA LYS A 25 -17.28 15.51 -6.67
C LYS A 25 -17.93 14.82 -7.87
N ASN A 26 -17.24 13.87 -8.49
CA ASN A 26 -17.69 13.17 -9.69
C ASN A 26 -17.95 11.69 -9.38
N LEU A 27 -19.20 11.25 -9.57
CA LEU A 27 -19.64 9.88 -9.28
C LEU A 27 -18.93 8.83 -10.16
N LEU A 28 -18.45 9.21 -11.34
CA LEU A 28 -17.67 8.32 -12.22
C LEU A 28 -16.34 7.87 -11.58
N MET A 29 -15.85 8.55 -10.55
CA MET A 29 -14.60 8.16 -9.87
C MET A 29 -14.70 6.83 -9.14
N PHE A 30 -15.89 6.32 -8.83
CA PHE A 30 -16.05 4.97 -8.29
C PHE A 30 -15.56 3.88 -9.25
N LEU A 31 -15.51 4.17 -10.56
CA LEU A 31 -14.97 3.23 -11.55
C LEU A 31 -13.48 2.93 -11.31
N LEU A 32 -12.76 3.79 -10.57
CA LEU A 32 -11.36 3.57 -10.17
C LEU A 32 -11.18 2.39 -9.24
N VAL A 33 -12.22 1.90 -8.56
CA VAL A 33 -12.12 0.67 -7.75
C VAL A 33 -11.61 -0.50 -8.61
N ILE A 34 -12.07 -0.62 -9.86
CA ILE A 34 -11.72 -1.75 -10.73
C ILE A 34 -10.20 -1.81 -11.03
N PRO A 35 -9.56 -0.75 -11.59
CA PRO A 35 -8.13 -0.79 -11.85
C PRO A 35 -7.30 -0.83 -10.56
N VAL A 36 -7.72 -0.15 -9.49
CA VAL A 36 -7.00 -0.16 -8.21
C VAL A 36 -7.01 -1.55 -7.59
N HIS A 37 -8.17 -2.22 -7.59
CA HIS A 37 -8.32 -3.57 -7.08
C HIS A 37 -7.53 -4.58 -7.93
N ALA A 38 -7.53 -4.43 -9.26
CA ALA A 38 -6.71 -5.27 -10.13
C ALA A 38 -5.21 -5.17 -9.79
N ILE A 39 -4.69 -3.96 -9.54
CA ILE A 39 -3.30 -3.75 -9.14
C ILE A 39 -3.03 -4.39 -7.77
N ALA A 40 -3.90 -4.15 -6.79
CA ALA A 40 -3.76 -4.72 -5.46
C ALA A 40 -3.83 -6.26 -5.47
N TYR A 41 -4.65 -6.83 -6.35
CA TYR A 41 -4.72 -8.27 -6.58
C TYR A 41 -3.39 -8.78 -7.15
N ILE A 42 -2.89 -8.19 -8.24
CA ILE A 42 -1.61 -8.58 -8.87
C ILE A 42 -0.46 -8.55 -7.86
N LEU A 43 -0.38 -7.53 -7.00
CA LEU A 43 0.64 -7.41 -5.96
C LEU A 43 0.56 -8.55 -4.93
N THR A 44 -0.64 -9.07 -4.67
CA THR A 44 -0.90 -10.10 -3.65
C THR A 44 -0.95 -11.53 -4.21
N VAL A 45 -0.90 -11.70 -5.54
CA VAL A 45 -0.85 -13.03 -6.20
C VAL A 45 0.33 -13.87 -5.71
N ARG A 46 1.50 -13.26 -5.52
CA ARG A 46 2.71 -13.98 -5.08
C ARG A 46 2.75 -14.20 -3.58
N ASP A 47 2.29 -13.23 -2.79
CA ASP A 47 2.32 -13.31 -1.34
C ASP A 47 1.16 -12.54 -0.71
N ALA A 48 0.30 -13.29 -0.03
CA ALA A 48 -0.79 -12.80 0.80
C ALA A 48 -0.35 -11.87 1.93
N ARG A 49 0.86 -12.07 2.47
CA ARG A 49 1.41 -11.35 3.62
C ARG A 49 2.26 -10.16 3.22
N PHE A 50 2.35 -9.84 1.93
CA PHE A 50 3.12 -8.71 1.42
C PHE A 50 2.86 -7.42 2.24
N MET A 51 1.60 -7.14 2.55
CA MET A 51 1.22 -5.95 3.30
C MET A 51 1.69 -5.95 4.76
N ASP A 52 1.66 -7.09 5.43
CA ASP A 52 2.11 -7.19 6.81
C ASP A 52 3.62 -6.93 6.89
N ILE A 53 4.38 -7.44 5.93
CA ILE A 53 5.82 -7.21 5.82
C ILE A 53 6.11 -5.73 5.55
N VAL A 54 5.37 -5.11 4.64
CA VAL A 54 5.49 -3.67 4.35
C VAL A 54 5.19 -2.85 5.61
N LEU A 55 4.12 -3.17 6.31
CA LEU A 55 3.71 -2.47 7.53
C LEU A 55 4.78 -2.58 8.63
N VAL A 56 5.31 -3.78 8.86
CA VAL A 56 6.38 -4.03 9.82
C VAL A 56 7.65 -3.30 9.41
N ARG A 57 8.02 -3.35 8.13
CA ARG A 57 9.21 -2.66 7.62
C ARG A 57 9.13 -1.15 7.86
N PHE A 58 8.01 -0.51 7.55
CA PHE A 58 7.83 0.92 7.78
C PHE A 58 7.66 1.28 9.26
N GLY A 59 7.09 0.39 10.08
CA GLY A 59 6.84 0.65 11.51
C GLY A 59 8.02 0.34 12.44
N ARG A 60 8.85 -0.66 12.12
CA ARG A 60 9.92 -1.16 13.00
C ARG A 60 11.33 -0.95 12.46
N CYS A 61 11.48 -0.71 11.15
CA CYS A 61 12.79 -0.51 10.51
C CYS A 61 12.86 0.89 9.87
N PRO A 62 12.99 1.97 10.67
CA PRO A 62 13.11 3.31 10.13
C PRO A 62 14.41 3.46 9.32
N PHE A 63 14.32 4.13 8.18
CA PHE A 63 15.46 4.40 7.31
C PHE A 63 16.46 5.34 8.00
N THR A 64 17.74 4.97 8.05
CA THR A 64 18.79 5.87 8.57
C THR A 64 19.26 6.83 7.48
N ARG A 65 19.73 8.01 7.89
CA ARG A 65 20.16 9.08 6.96
C ARG A 65 21.42 8.70 6.15
N ASN A 66 22.27 7.84 6.72
CA ASN A 66 23.50 7.33 6.08
C ASN A 66 23.25 6.15 5.12
N ARG A 67 22.00 5.73 4.88
CA ARG A 67 21.70 4.56 4.05
C ARG A 67 22.22 4.66 2.62
N ARG A 68 22.30 5.87 2.05
CA ARG A 68 22.90 6.07 0.72
C ARG A 68 24.40 5.79 0.67
N PHE A 69 25.10 6.00 1.79
CA PHE A 69 26.53 5.76 1.89
C PHE A 69 26.83 4.27 2.08
N TRP A 70 26.09 3.60 2.98
CA TRP A 70 26.34 2.21 3.35
C TRP A 70 25.53 1.16 2.57
N GLY A 71 24.53 1.58 1.78
CA GLY A 71 23.56 0.67 1.15
C GLY A 71 22.56 0.04 2.12
N GLY A 72 22.65 0.34 3.42
CA GLY A 72 21.83 -0.21 4.49
C GLY A 72 21.77 0.71 5.70
N ASP A 73 20.95 0.33 6.68
CA ASP A 73 20.79 1.12 7.90
C ASP A 73 21.97 0.84 8.85
N SER A 74 22.74 1.87 9.22
CA SER A 74 23.91 1.76 10.11
C SER A 74 23.85 2.82 11.22
N TYR A 75 24.31 2.48 12.42
CA TYR A 75 24.31 3.38 13.60
C TYR A 75 25.52 4.31 13.67
N SER A 76 26.55 4.10 12.85
CA SER A 76 27.70 4.99 12.71
C SER A 76 27.87 5.43 11.25
N PRO A 77 28.58 6.54 11.00
CA PRO A 77 29.18 6.73 9.70
C PRO A 77 30.11 5.58 9.35
#